data_AF-T1G983-F1
#
_entry.id   AF-T1G983-F1
#
_cell.length_a   1.000
_cell.length_b   1.000
_cell.length_c   1.000
_cell.angle_alpha   90.00
_cell.angle_beta   90.00
_cell.angle_gamma   90.00
#
_symmetry.space_group_name_H-M   'P 1'
#
loop_
_entity.id
_entity.type
_entity.pdbx_description
1 polymer ?
#
loop_
_entity_poly.entity_id
_entity_poly.type
_entity_poly.pdbx_seq_one_letter_code
_entity_poly.pdbx_strand_id
1 'polypeptide(L)'
;MMKLFIRYGAEVNSRDCDLWTPLHLAATCGNITLCQCLCEKNADLLALNTDGNMPYDLCEDMATLDFIESEMAKRGITQELIDETRLAAESQMLNDVIKFASQGGDLNCKGNNGESLLHIAACSGYGRVIDFLLSKKVPVNATDDEGWQALHLATCYGQ
;
A
#
# COMPACT_ATOMS: atom_id res chain seq x y z
N MET A 1 -19.68 -18.49 -12.92
CA MET A 1 -18.71 -18.04 -13.94
C MET A 1 -17.29 -17.97 -13.39
N MET A 2 -17.02 -17.27 -12.28
CA MET A 2 -15.71 -17.23 -11.62
C MET A 2 -15.05 -18.61 -11.39
N LYS A 3 -15.77 -19.59 -10.83
CA LYS A 3 -15.27 -20.96 -10.62
C LYS A 3 -14.73 -21.62 -11.91
N LEU A 4 -15.26 -21.24 -13.07
CA LEU A 4 -14.78 -21.74 -14.36
C LEU A 4 -13.41 -21.15 -14.70
N PHE A 5 -13.21 -19.84 -14.54
CA PHE A 5 -11.93 -19.19 -14.76
C PHE A 5 -10.83 -19.75 -13.84
N ILE A 6 -11.13 -19.93 -12.55
CA ILE A 6 -10.18 -20.52 -11.59
C ILE A 6 -9.82 -21.96 -12.02
N ARG A 7 -10.79 -22.74 -12.50
CA ARG A 7 -10.54 -24.10 -13.02
C ARG A 7 -9.59 -24.11 -14.23
N TYR A 8 -9.59 -23.03 -15.02
CA TYR A 8 -8.70 -22.88 -16.17
C TYR A 8 -7.41 -22.11 -15.85
N GLY A 9 -7.06 -21.95 -14.57
CA GLY A 9 -5.77 -21.40 -14.14
C GLY A 9 -5.73 -19.88 -14.00
N ALA A 10 -6.88 -19.22 -13.86
CA ALA A 10 -6.89 -17.81 -13.48
C ALA A 10 -6.26 -17.63 -12.08
N GLU A 11 -5.35 -16.65 -11.98
CA GLU A 11 -4.67 -16.29 -10.74
C GLU A 11 -5.65 -15.62 -9.76
N VAL A 12 -5.77 -16.15 -8.55
CA VAL A 12 -6.75 -15.68 -7.55
C VAL A 12 -6.37 -14.30 -7.00
N ASN A 13 -5.08 -13.99 -6.99
CA ASN A 13 -4.51 -12.76 -6.47
C ASN A 13 -4.01 -11.83 -7.59
N SER A 14 -4.55 -11.97 -8.80
CA SER A 14 -4.22 -11.05 -9.90
C SER A 14 -4.54 -9.62 -9.51
N ARG A 15 -3.69 -8.66 -9.89
CA ARG A 15 -3.86 -7.25 -9.57
C ARG A 15 -4.03 -6.42 -10.84
N ASP A 16 -4.93 -5.45 -10.79
CA ASP A 16 -5.05 -4.44 -11.85
C ASP A 16 -4.05 -3.28 -11.66
N CYS A 17 -4.25 -2.18 -12.38
CA CYS A 17 -3.37 -1.01 -12.31
C CYS A 17 -3.40 -0.29 -10.96
N ASP A 18 -4.52 -0.39 -10.25
CA ASP A 18 -4.72 0.20 -8.92
C ASP A 18 -4.49 -0.83 -7.82
N LEU A 19 -3.85 -1.95 -8.19
CA LEU A 19 -3.49 -3.04 -7.31
C LEU A 19 -4.66 -3.79 -6.68
N TRP A 20 -5.87 -3.64 -7.23
CA TRP A 20 -7.07 -4.34 -6.77
C TRP A 20 -6.98 -5.83 -7.11
N THR A 21 -7.31 -6.65 -6.12
CA THR A 21 -7.47 -8.10 -6.29
C THR A 21 -8.95 -8.46 -6.51
N PRO A 22 -9.25 -9.66 -7.05
CA PRO A 22 -10.62 -10.17 -7.09
C PRO A 22 -11.35 -10.12 -5.74
N LEU A 23 -10.62 -10.22 -4.62
CA LEU A 23 -11.21 -10.16 -3.29
C LEU A 23 -11.64 -8.74 -2.91
N HIS A 24 -10.88 -7.70 -3.30
CA HIS A 24 -11.32 -6.31 -3.14
C HIS A 24 -12.65 -6.06 -3.85
N LEU A 25 -12.75 -6.48 -5.12
CA LEU A 25 -13.98 -6.32 -5.91
C LEU A 25 -15.17 -7.07 -5.29
N ALA A 26 -14.95 -8.29 -4.81
CA ALA A 26 -15.99 -9.08 -4.16
C ALA A 26 -16.47 -8.43 -2.85
N ALA A 27 -15.54 -7.88 -2.06
CA ALA A 27 -15.83 -7.20 -0.81
C ALA A 27 -16.62 -5.89 -1.02
N THR A 28 -16.19 -5.04 -1.97
CA THR A 28 -16.91 -3.80 -2.33
C THR A 28 -18.32 -4.08 -2.83
N CYS A 29 -18.54 -5.19 -3.54
CA CYS A 29 -19.88 -5.56 -4.01
C CYS A 29 -20.76 -6.21 -2.92
N GLY A 30 -20.26 -6.40 -1.69
CA GLY A 30 -20.96 -7.12 -0.62
C GLY A 30 -21.27 -8.59 -0.95
N ASN A 31 -20.47 -9.21 -1.84
CA ASN A 31 -20.76 -10.55 -2.34
C ASN A 31 -20.06 -11.63 -1.51
N ILE A 32 -20.64 -11.94 -0.35
CA ILE A 32 -20.14 -12.97 0.59
C ILE A 32 -19.83 -14.29 -0.10
N THR A 33 -20.66 -14.75 -1.04
CA THR A 33 -20.45 -16.03 -1.73
C THR A 33 -19.18 -16.02 -2.60
N LEU A 34 -18.87 -14.89 -3.23
CA LEU A 34 -17.61 -14.72 -3.97
C LEU A 34 -16.43 -14.62 -3.00
N CYS A 35 -16.55 -13.85 -1.92
CA CYS A 35 -15.51 -13.77 -0.89
C CYS A 35 -15.17 -15.16 -0.33
N GLN A 36 -16.18 -15.96 0.03
CA GLN A 36 -16.01 -17.35 0.47
C GLN A 36 -15.25 -18.19 -0.54
N CYS A 37 -15.67 -18.18 -1.81
CA CYS A 37 -15.05 -18.98 -2.84
C CYS A 37 -13.61 -18.52 -3.17
N LEU A 38 -13.30 -17.23 -3.03
CA LEU A 38 -11.95 -16.69 -3.20
C LEU A 38 -11.06 -17.08 -2.01
N CYS A 39 -11.57 -16.97 -0.78
CA CYS A 39 -10.89 -17.41 0.43
C CYS A 39 -10.55 -18.91 0.39
N GLU A 40 -11.48 -19.77 -0.04
CA GLU A 40 -11.25 -21.21 -0.28
C GLU A 40 -10.11 -21.49 -1.29
N LYS A 41 -9.76 -20.50 -2.11
CA LYS A 41 -8.69 -20.56 -3.09
C LYS A 41 -7.44 -19.81 -2.66
N ASN A 42 -7.29 -19.54 -1.37
CA ASN A 42 -6.16 -18.81 -0.78
C ASN A 42 -6.00 -17.39 -1.34
N ALA A 43 -7.12 -16.69 -1.55
CA ALA A 43 -7.08 -15.26 -1.76
C ALA A 43 -6.33 -14.58 -0.59
N ASP A 44 -5.50 -13.60 -0.95
CA ASP A 44 -4.72 -12.80 -0.02
C ASP A 44 -5.62 -11.76 0.66
N LEU A 45 -5.75 -11.90 1.98
CA LEU A 45 -6.56 -11.02 2.83
C LEU A 45 -5.80 -9.75 3.24
N LEU A 46 -4.48 -9.73 3.08
CA LEU A 46 -3.60 -8.64 3.44
C LEU A 46 -3.17 -7.80 2.21
N ALA A 47 -3.67 -8.14 1.02
CA ALA A 47 -3.39 -7.40 -0.19
C ALA A 47 -3.87 -5.95 -0.05
N LEU A 48 -3.00 -4.99 -0.32
CA LEU A 48 -3.33 -3.56 -0.30
C LEU A 48 -3.58 -3.05 -1.71
N ASN A 49 -4.60 -2.24 -1.94
CA ASN A 49 -4.72 -1.48 -3.20
C ASN A 49 -3.81 -0.22 -3.16
N THR A 50 -3.84 0.62 -4.21
CA THR A 50 -3.07 1.88 -4.25
C THR A 50 -3.46 2.89 -3.17
N ASP A 51 -4.68 2.81 -2.65
CA ASP A 51 -5.16 3.67 -1.55
C ASP A 51 -4.74 3.13 -0.17
N GLY A 52 -4.07 1.98 -0.14
CA GLY A 52 -3.69 1.31 1.10
C GLY A 52 -4.84 0.57 1.77
N ASN A 53 -5.94 0.27 1.07
CA ASN A 53 -7.05 -0.51 1.60
C ASN A 53 -6.82 -2.01 1.40
N MET A 54 -7.12 -2.81 2.42
CA MET A 54 -7.31 -4.26 2.32
C MET A 54 -8.75 -4.57 1.95
N PRO A 55 -9.09 -5.79 1.50
CA PRO A 55 -10.45 -6.11 1.07
C PRO A 55 -11.52 -5.85 2.13
N TYR A 56 -11.24 -6.07 3.42
CA TYR A 56 -12.22 -5.85 4.49
C TYR A 56 -12.53 -4.36 4.70
N ASP A 57 -11.60 -3.44 4.41
CA ASP A 57 -11.82 -1.99 4.54
C ASP A 57 -12.89 -1.49 3.56
N LEU A 58 -13.12 -2.22 2.46
CA LEU A 58 -14.01 -1.84 1.38
C LEU A 58 -15.42 -2.44 1.49
N CYS A 59 -15.69 -3.25 2.52
CA CYS A 59 -17.00 -3.87 2.72
C CYS A 59 -18.07 -2.81 3.00
N GLU A 60 -19.13 -2.77 2.20
CA GLU A 60 -20.28 -1.89 2.45
C GLU A 60 -21.23 -2.47 3.51
N ASP A 61 -21.30 -3.80 3.63
CA ASP A 61 -22.21 -4.51 4.53
C ASP A 61 -21.47 -5.28 5.63
N MET A 62 -22.09 -5.34 6.81
CA MET A 62 -21.51 -5.99 7.99
C MET A 62 -21.32 -7.49 7.82
N ALA A 63 -22.17 -8.17 7.02
CA ALA A 63 -22.09 -9.62 6.90
C ALA A 63 -20.88 -10.05 6.05
N THR A 64 -20.51 -9.29 5.03
CA THR A 64 -19.26 -9.47 4.28
C THR A 64 -18.05 -9.12 5.13
N LEU A 65 -18.10 -8.02 5.88
CA LEU A 65 -17.05 -7.61 6.80
C LEU A 65 -16.77 -8.70 7.85
N ASP A 66 -17.80 -9.12 8.60
CA ASP A 66 -17.72 -10.16 9.64
C ASP A 66 -17.14 -11.46 9.09
N PHE A 67 -17.49 -11.83 7.85
CA PHE A 67 -16.95 -13.01 7.20
C PHE A 67 -15.45 -12.90 6.95
N ILE A 68 -15.00 -11.79 6.34
CA ILE A 68 -13.59 -11.58 6.02
C ILE A 68 -12.75 -11.49 7.29
N GLU A 69 -13.21 -10.75 8.30
CA GLU A 69 -12.54 -10.66 9.61
C GLU A 69 -12.45 -12.03 10.31
N SER A 70 -13.54 -12.81 10.27
CA SER A 70 -13.54 -14.19 10.79
C SER A 70 -12.54 -15.08 10.07
N GLU A 71 -12.40 -14.91 8.75
CA GLU A 71 -11.44 -15.68 7.95
C GLU A 71 -9.99 -15.24 8.22
N MET A 72 -9.76 -13.94 8.41
CA MET A 72 -8.47 -13.41 8.86
C MET A 72 -8.06 -13.99 10.21
N ALA A 73 -8.97 -13.97 11.18
CA ALA A 73 -8.75 -14.55 12.50
C ALA A 73 -8.45 -16.06 12.44
N LYS A 74 -9.18 -16.83 11.61
CA LYS A 74 -8.91 -18.27 11.39
C LYS A 74 -7.52 -18.53 10.83
N ARG A 75 -6.99 -17.62 10.00
CA ARG A 75 -5.64 -17.72 9.44
C ARG A 75 -4.56 -17.16 10.37
N GLY A 76 -4.93 -16.69 11.56
CA GLY A 76 -4.00 -16.10 12.52
C GLY A 76 -3.48 -14.73 12.10
N ILE A 77 -4.21 -14.02 11.24
CA ILE A 77 -3.89 -12.63 10.91
C ILE A 77 -4.28 -11.77 12.11
N THR A 78 -3.28 -11.14 12.73
CA THR A 78 -3.48 -10.26 13.89
C THR A 78 -3.46 -8.79 13.48
N GLN A 79 -3.90 -7.90 14.37
CA GLN A 79 -3.82 -6.45 14.12
C GLN A 79 -2.38 -6.01 13.90
N GLU A 80 -1.42 -6.58 14.63
CA GLU A 80 -0.01 -6.26 14.45
C GLU A 80 0.48 -6.62 13.05
N LEU A 81 0.07 -7.77 12.50
CA LEU A 81 0.44 -8.17 11.14
C LEU A 81 -0.20 -7.25 10.09
N ILE A 82 -1.43 -6.79 10.31
CA ILE A 82 -2.10 -5.81 9.44
C ILE A 82 -1.30 -4.51 9.41
N ASP A 83 -0.93 -4.00 10.59
CA ASP A 83 -0.18 -2.75 10.74
C ASP A 83 1.23 -2.88 10.13
N GLU A 84 1.92 -4.01 10.38
CA GLU A 84 3.22 -4.31 9.75
C GLU A 84 3.13 -4.35 8.23
N THR A 85 2.06 -4.94 7.68
CA THR A 85 1.85 -5.01 6.22
C THR A 85 1.65 -3.62 5.63
N ARG A 86 0.82 -2.77 6.25
CA ARG A 86 0.60 -1.39 5.81
C ARG A 86 1.88 -0.56 5.87
N LEU A 87 2.69 -0.77 6.90
CA LEU A 87 3.95 -0.06 7.11
C LEU A 87 5.13 -0.65 6.34
N ALA A 88 4.98 -1.79 5.65
CA ALA A 88 6.10 -2.52 5.04
C ALA A 88 6.86 -1.67 4.01
N ALA A 89 6.13 -1.01 3.11
CA ALA A 89 6.74 -0.20 2.04
C ALA A 89 7.48 1.02 2.61
N GLU A 90 6.86 1.73 3.56
CA GLU A 90 7.52 2.83 4.27
C GLU A 90 8.76 2.36 5.04
N SER A 91 8.65 1.24 5.77
CA SER A 91 9.75 0.70 6.57
C SER A 91 10.93 0.29 5.70
N GLN A 92 10.65 -0.29 4.52
CA GLN A 92 11.66 -0.64 3.54
C GLN A 92 12.37 0.62 3.01
N MET A 93 11.61 1.63 2.58
CA MET A 93 12.19 2.89 2.12
C MET A 93 13.03 3.56 3.21
N LEU A 94 12.55 3.60 4.45
CA LEU A 94 13.28 4.17 5.57
C LEU A 94 14.63 3.47 5.77
N ASN A 95 14.63 2.14 5.77
CA ASN A 95 15.86 1.35 5.91
C ASN A 95 16.84 1.61 4.75
N ASP A 96 16.34 1.69 3.52
CA ASP A 96 17.16 1.97 2.33
C ASP A 96 17.76 3.38 2.38
N VAL A 97 16.97 4.38 2.80
CA VAL A 97 17.42 5.76 2.96
C VAL A 97 18.45 5.89 4.09
N ILE A 98 18.23 5.22 5.23
CA ILE A 98 19.21 5.17 6.34
C ILE A 98 20.53 4.55 5.87
N LYS A 99 20.44 3.41 5.17
CA LYS A 99 21.61 2.72 4.63
C LYS A 99 22.36 3.60 3.63
N PHE A 100 21.64 4.22 2.70
CA PHE A 100 22.23 5.15 1.72
C PHE A 100 22.94 6.32 2.41
N ALA A 101 22.33 6.93 3.43
CA ALA A 101 22.96 7.99 4.22
C ALA A 101 24.23 7.51 4.94
N SER A 102 24.20 6.30 5.54
CA SER A 102 25.37 5.74 6.23
C SER A 102 26.56 5.45 5.32
N GLN A 103 26.31 5.28 4.01
CA GLN A 103 27.33 5.11 2.98
C GLN A 103 27.84 6.45 2.43
N GLY A 104 27.39 7.58 2.98
CA GLY A 104 27.74 8.92 2.52
C GLY A 104 26.95 9.38 1.28
N GLY A 105 25.82 8.73 0.99
CA GLY A 105 24.92 9.15 -0.08
C GLY A 105 24.32 10.54 0.17
N ASP A 106 24.15 11.31 -0.90
CA ASP A 106 23.49 12.61 -0.85
C ASP A 106 21.97 12.43 -0.76
N LEU A 107 21.39 12.74 0.40
CA LEU A 107 19.94 12.66 0.63
C LEU A 107 19.12 13.70 -0.14
N ASN A 108 19.78 14.67 -0.77
CA ASN A 108 19.16 15.61 -1.69
C ASN A 108 19.39 15.21 -3.16
N CYS A 109 19.74 13.95 -3.42
CA CYS A 109 19.82 13.43 -4.78
C CYS A 109 18.49 13.63 -5.52
N LYS A 110 18.60 13.89 -6.82
CA LYS A 110 17.47 14.10 -7.71
C LYS A 110 17.35 12.96 -8.71
N GLY A 111 16.12 12.48 -8.92
CA GLY A 111 15.79 11.55 -9.97
C GLY A 111 15.73 12.22 -11.35
N ASN A 112 15.25 11.47 -12.34
CA ASN A 112 15.17 11.93 -13.75
C ASN A 112 14.21 13.11 -13.97
N ASN A 113 13.24 13.30 -13.08
CA ASN A 113 12.26 14.39 -13.13
C ASN A 113 12.58 15.48 -12.09
N GLY A 114 13.79 15.49 -11.53
CA GLY A 114 14.19 16.44 -10.50
C GLY A 114 13.66 16.14 -9.09
N GLU A 115 12.85 15.08 -8.93
CA GLU A 115 12.30 14.64 -7.64
C GLU A 115 13.39 14.21 -6.66
N SER A 116 13.31 14.70 -5.43
CA SER A 116 14.17 14.25 -4.33
C SER A 116 13.53 13.13 -3.51
N LEU A 117 14.31 12.49 -2.63
CA LEU A 117 13.77 11.52 -1.67
C LEU A 117 12.62 12.09 -0.83
N LEU A 118 12.65 13.41 -0.56
CA LEU A 118 11.57 14.09 0.16
C LEU A 118 10.29 14.22 -0.67
N HIS A 119 10.39 14.40 -2.00
CA HIS A 119 9.24 14.40 -2.91
C HIS A 119 8.57 13.04 -2.93
N ILE A 120 9.36 11.98 -3.09
CA ILE A 120 8.88 10.59 -3.12
C ILE A 120 8.19 10.24 -1.80
N ALA A 121 8.84 10.53 -0.67
CA ALA A 121 8.27 10.24 0.65
C ALA A 121 6.96 11.03 0.91
N ALA A 122 6.89 12.28 0.45
CA ALA A 122 5.70 13.11 0.57
C ALA A 122 4.54 12.63 -0.31
N CYS A 123 4.81 12.23 -1.55
CA CYS A 123 3.81 11.68 -2.46
C CYS A 123 3.18 10.38 -1.91
N SER A 124 3.97 9.58 -1.20
CA SER A 124 3.51 8.30 -0.63
C SER A 124 2.97 8.41 0.81
N GLY A 125 2.99 9.59 1.44
CA GLY A 125 2.57 9.76 2.83
C GLY A 125 3.50 9.08 3.87
N TYR A 126 4.78 8.86 3.53
CA TYR A 126 5.73 8.14 4.38
C TYR A 126 6.34 9.01 5.47
N GLY A 127 5.54 9.31 6.50
CA GLY A 127 5.87 10.23 7.59
C GLY A 127 7.20 9.94 8.29
N ARG A 128 7.53 8.68 8.58
CA ARG A 128 8.80 8.31 9.24
C ARG A 128 10.01 8.57 8.34
N VAL A 129 9.85 8.41 7.03
CA VAL A 129 10.90 8.74 6.05
C VAL A 129 11.07 10.26 5.96
N ILE A 130 9.98 11.02 5.94
CA ILE A 130 9.99 12.48 5.96
C ILE A 130 10.71 12.99 7.22
N ASP A 131 10.32 12.50 8.40
CA ASP A 131 10.94 12.88 9.67
C ASP A 131 12.45 12.60 9.66
N PHE A 132 12.86 11.43 9.17
CA PHE A 132 14.27 11.09 9.04
C PHE A 132 15.01 12.07 8.11
N LEU A 133 14.48 12.33 6.92
CA LEU A 133 15.09 13.24 5.95
C LEU A 133 15.23 14.66 6.50
N LEU A 134 14.17 15.18 7.13
CA LEU A 134 14.18 16.51 7.75
C LEU A 134 15.17 16.59 8.91
N SER A 135 15.34 15.53 9.70
CA SER A 135 16.38 15.46 10.74
C SER A 135 17.81 15.59 10.18
N LYS A 136 18.01 15.23 8.91
CA LYS A 136 19.28 15.37 8.17
C LYS A 136 19.42 16.73 7.49
N LYS A 137 18.49 17.65 7.70
CA LYS A 137 18.51 19.03 7.20
C LYS A 137 18.54 19.12 5.67
N VAL A 138 17.88 18.17 4.98
CA VAL A 138 17.65 18.31 3.53
C VAL A 138 16.79 19.55 3.24
N PRO A 139 16.96 20.20 2.08
CA PRO A 139 16.16 21.37 1.74
C PRO A 139 14.68 21.01 1.55
N VAL A 140 13.82 21.51 2.44
CA VAL A 140 12.37 21.28 2.41
C VAL A 140 11.67 21.94 1.23
N ASN A 141 12.27 23.02 0.70
CA ASN A 141 11.74 23.85 -0.38
C ASN A 141 12.38 23.53 -1.74
N ALA A 142 13.13 22.44 -1.85
CA ALA A 142 13.64 21.99 -3.14
C ALA A 142 12.46 21.72 -4.08
N THR A 143 12.62 22.10 -5.34
CA THR A 143 11.63 21.81 -6.38
C THR A 143 12.11 20.73 -7.33
N ASP A 144 11.17 19.95 -7.85
CA ASP A 144 11.38 19.10 -9.01
C ASP A 144 11.42 19.91 -10.32
N ASP A 145 11.45 19.22 -11.46
CA ASP A 145 11.54 19.86 -12.78
C ASP A 145 10.25 20.56 -13.21
N GLU A 146 9.12 20.23 -12.58
CA GLU A 146 7.82 20.90 -12.77
C GLU A 146 7.61 22.07 -11.79
N GLY A 147 8.56 22.30 -10.89
CA GLY A 147 8.49 23.36 -9.88
C GLY A 147 7.69 22.98 -8.63
N TRP A 148 7.29 21.72 -8.49
CA TRP A 148 6.59 21.22 -7.31
C TRP A 148 7.56 21.04 -6.16
N GLN A 149 7.05 21.17 -4.95
CA GLN A 149 7.79 20.92 -3.71
C GLN A 149 7.20 19.66 -3.09
N ALA A 150 7.94 19.02 -2.19
CA ALA A 150 7.42 17.92 -1.40
C ALA A 150 6.06 18.24 -0.75
N LEU A 151 5.85 19.47 -0.25
CA LEU A 151 4.58 19.87 0.34
C LEU A 151 3.41 19.88 -0.67
N HIS A 152 3.65 20.26 -1.93
CA HIS A 152 2.61 20.21 -2.96
C HIS A 152 2.16 18.75 -3.19
N LEU A 153 3.11 17.80 -3.24
CA LEU A 153 2.83 16.38 -3.39
C LEU A 153 2.13 15.80 -2.15
N ALA A 154 2.56 16.18 -0.94
CA ALA A 154 1.89 15.78 0.29
C ALA A 154 0.44 16.28 0.36
N THR A 155 0.13 17.44 -0.25
CA THR A 155 -1.24 17.97 -0.24
C THR A 155 -2.12 17.30 -1.29
N CYS A 156 -1.55 16.91 -2.43
CA CYS A 156 -2.30 16.24 -3.50
C CYS A 156 -2.48 14.74 -3.28
N TYR A 157 -1.50 14.09 -2.66
CA TYR A 157 -1.39 12.63 -2.59
C TYR A 157 -1.11 12.09 -1.18
N GLY A 158 -0.69 12.94 -0.24
CA GLY A 158 -0.55 12.54 1.17
C GLY A 158 -1.93 12.44 1.82
N GLN A 159 -2.14 11.33 2.53
CA GLN A 159 -3.38 11.04 3.29
C GLN A 159 -3.47 11.86 4.58
#